data_AF-A0A6J3HBY0-F1
#
_entry.id   AF-A0A6J3HBY0-F1
#
_cell.length_a   1.000
_cell.length_b   1.000
_cell.length_c   1.000
_cell.angle_alpha   90.00
_cell.angle_beta   90.00
_cell.angle_gamma   90.00
#
_symmetry.space_group_name_H-M   'P 1'
#
loop_
_entity.id
_entity.type
_entity.pdbx_description
1 polymer ?
#
loop_
_entity_poly.entity_id
_entity_poly.type
_entity_poly.pdbx_seq_one_letter_code
_entity_poly.pdbx_strand_id
1 'polypeptide(L)'
;MSIILYGEYKLKKFHEHWRFVLRRLVFLAAFVVYLETETLVTQEAVTEILGIEPDREKGFHLDVEDYLSGALILASELESSPGLI
;
A
#
# COMPACT_ATOMS: atom_id res chain seq x y z
N MET A 1 -16.87 -13.67 25.16
CA MET A 1 -17.32 -12.67 24.16
C MET A 1 -16.56 -11.34 24.19
N SER A 2 -16.01 -10.87 25.33
CA SER A 2 -15.46 -9.50 25.44
C SER A 2 -13.96 -9.35 25.07
N ILE A 3 -13.15 -10.41 25.19
CA ILE A 3 -11.68 -10.35 24.94
C ILE A 3 -11.34 -10.31 23.44
N ILE A 4 -12.09 -11.03 22.59
CA ILE A 4 -11.85 -11.10 21.15
C ILE A 4 -12.09 -9.74 20.47
N LEU A 5 -13.15 -9.04 20.88
CA LEU A 5 -13.44 -7.68 20.39
C LEU A 5 -12.31 -6.71 20.77
N TYR A 6 -11.76 -6.79 21.99
CA TYR A 6 -10.70 -5.88 22.42
C TYR A 6 -9.40 -6.04 21.60
N GLY A 7 -9.08 -7.25 21.14
CA GLY A 7 -7.95 -7.51 20.23
C GLY A 7 -8.16 -6.95 18.83
N GLU A 8 -9.35 -7.20 18.25
CA GLU A 8 -9.77 -6.68 16.94
C GLU A 8 -9.78 -5.14 16.89
N TYR A 9 -10.28 -4.48 17.94
CA TYR A 9 -10.29 -3.02 18.03
C TYR A 9 -8.89 -2.42 18.15
N LYS A 10 -7.95 -3.12 18.82
CA LYS A 10 -6.58 -2.64 18.98
C LYS A 10 -5.81 -2.73 17.66
N LEU A 11 -5.93 -3.84 16.92
CA LEU A 11 -5.34 -4.01 15.59
C LEU A 11 -5.85 -2.94 14.59
N LYS A 12 -7.16 -2.67 14.58
CA LYS A 12 -7.72 -1.60 13.71
C LYS A 12 -7.23 -0.20 14.07
N LYS A 13 -7.03 0.09 15.36
CA LYS A 13 -6.58 1.41 15.83
C LYS A 13 -5.09 1.68 15.53
N PHE A 14 -4.26 0.65 15.42
CA PHE A 14 -2.89 0.77 14.91
C PHE A 14 -2.84 0.84 13.37
N HIS A 15 -3.78 0.18 12.69
CA HIS A 15 -3.94 0.24 11.23
C HIS A 15 -4.12 1.68 10.72
N GLU A 16 -4.92 2.51 11.41
CA GLU A 16 -5.10 3.93 11.04
C GLU A 16 -3.81 4.75 11.06
N HIS A 17 -2.91 4.47 12.01
CA HIS A 17 -1.62 5.15 12.11
C HIS A 17 -0.67 4.75 10.97
N TRP A 18 -0.74 3.49 10.54
CA TRP A 18 0.12 2.96 9.49
C TRP A 18 -0.46 3.13 8.10
N ARG A 19 -1.76 3.42 7.97
CA ARG A 19 -2.43 3.64 6.68
C ARG A 19 -1.77 4.75 5.86
N PHE A 20 -1.40 5.86 6.52
CA PHE A 20 -0.71 6.96 5.86
C PHE A 20 0.70 6.56 5.38
N VAL A 21 1.44 5.80 6.20
CA VAL A 21 2.78 5.34 5.88
C VAL A 21 2.74 4.27 4.79
N LEU A 22 1.79 3.33 4.86
CA LEU A 22 1.54 2.30 3.86
C LEU A 22 1.27 2.90 2.48
N ARG A 23 0.37 3.87 2.38
CA ARG A 23 0.08 4.53 1.09
C ARG A 23 1.32 5.17 0.48
N ARG A 24 2.18 5.79 1.31
CA ARG A 24 3.47 6.32 0.86
C ARG A 24 4.44 5.23 0.42
N LEU A 25 4.50 4.12 1.15
CA LEU A 25 5.36 2.99 0.81
C LEU A 25 4.90 2.31 -0.49
N VAL A 26 3.59 2.13 -0.68
CA VAL A 26 2.99 1.65 -1.93
C VAL A 26 3.35 2.59 -3.09
N PHE A 27 3.19 3.90 -2.89
CA PHE A 27 3.58 4.90 -3.89
C PHE A 27 5.07 4.78 -4.26
N LEU A 28 5.96 4.71 -3.27
CA LEU A 28 7.41 4.59 -3.51
C LEU A 28 7.75 3.29 -4.25
N ALA A 29 7.16 2.16 -3.85
CA ALA A 29 7.35 0.88 -4.53
C ALA A 29 6.86 0.95 -5.99
N ALA A 30 5.69 1.54 -6.21
CA ALA A 30 5.12 1.73 -7.55
C ALA A 30 5.97 2.69 -8.40
N PHE A 31 6.50 3.76 -7.80
CA PHE A 31 7.32 4.74 -8.49
C PHE A 31 8.68 4.17 -8.88
N VAL A 32 9.33 3.39 -8.01
CA VAL A 32 10.60 2.72 -8.34
C VAL A 32 10.40 1.74 -9.50
N VAL A 33 9.39 0.87 -9.42
CA VAL A 33 9.09 -0.09 -10.50
C VAL A 33 8.74 0.66 -11.80
N TYR A 34 7.95 1.73 -11.72
CA TYR A 34 7.64 2.54 -12.89
C TYR A 34 8.88 3.17 -13.53
N LEU A 35 9.85 3.63 -12.73
CA LEU A 35 11.12 4.15 -13.28
C LEU A 35 12.01 3.07 -13.89
N GLU A 36 11.92 1.83 -13.42
CA GLU A 36 12.73 0.72 -13.92
C GLU A 36 12.15 0.06 -15.17
N THR A 37 10.82 -0.08 -15.24
CA THR A 37 10.15 -0.88 -16.29
C THR A 37 9.07 -0.11 -17.06
N GLU A 38 8.74 1.13 -16.68
CA GLU A 38 7.61 1.91 -17.21
C GLU A 38 6.25 1.21 -17.09
N THR A 39 6.16 0.18 -16.23
CA THR A 39 4.93 -0.59 -16.02
C THR A 39 4.30 -0.30 -14.66
N LEU A 40 2.98 -0.45 -14.57
CA LEU A 40 2.28 -0.40 -13.29
C LEU A 40 2.60 -1.65 -12.46
N VAL A 41 3.11 -1.46 -11.24
CA VAL A 41 3.40 -2.55 -10.29
C VAL A 41 2.10 -3.27 -9.89
N THR A 42 2.10 -4.59 -9.72
CA THR A 42 0.91 -5.32 -9.24
C THR A 42 0.82 -5.29 -7.72
N GLN A 43 -0.37 -5.54 -7.16
CA GLN A 43 -0.57 -5.58 -5.71
C GLN A 43 0.33 -6.63 -5.05
N GLU A 44 0.49 -7.79 -5.69
CA GLU A 44 1.31 -8.89 -5.20
C GLU A 44 2.78 -8.49 -5.11
N ALA A 45 3.29 -7.83 -6.14
CA ALA A 45 4.66 -7.32 -6.16
C ALA A 45 4.88 -6.26 -5.08
N VAL A 46 3.91 -5.37 -4.84
CA VAL A 46 3.99 -4.40 -3.73
C VAL A 46 3.98 -5.10 -2.37
N THR A 47 3.14 -6.12 -2.17
CA THR A 47 3.15 -6.90 -0.92
C THR A 47 4.47 -7.62 -0.70
N GLU A 48 5.09 -8.13 -1.77
CA GLU A 48 6.42 -8.75 -1.70
C GLU A 48 7.51 -7.72 -1.36
N ILE A 49 7.52 -6.57 -2.04
CA ILE A 49 8.47 -5.47 -1.77
C ILE A 49 8.34 -4.95 -0.33
N LEU A 50 7.12 -4.87 0.19
CA LEU A 50 6.85 -4.38 1.55
C LEU A 50 6.96 -5.48 2.62
N GLY A 51 7.15 -6.74 2.24
CA GLY A 51 7.23 -7.87 3.16
C GLY A 51 5.92 -8.13 3.91
N ILE A 52 4.79 -7.90 3.26
CA ILE A 52 3.44 -8.02 3.82
C ILE A 52 2.81 -9.33 3.33
N GLU A 53 2.48 -10.25 4.25
CA GLU A 53 1.09 -10.70 4.43
C GLU A 53 0.10 -10.77 3.25
N PRO A 54 0.26 -11.54 2.16
CA PRO A 54 -0.73 -11.55 1.07
C PRO A 54 -2.09 -12.13 1.51
N ASP A 55 -2.07 -13.03 2.50
CA ASP A 55 -3.25 -13.71 3.01
C ASP A 55 -3.92 -12.91 4.14
N ARG A 56 -5.13 -12.42 3.85
CA ARG A 56 -5.97 -11.62 4.76
C ARG A 56 -6.24 -12.32 6.10
N GLU A 57 -6.26 -13.65 6.13
CA GLU A 57 -6.52 -14.41 7.36
C GLU A 57 -5.29 -14.61 8.24
N LYS A 58 -4.08 -14.44 7.68
CA LYS A 58 -2.82 -14.73 8.39
C LYS A 58 -2.15 -13.49 8.99
N GLY A 59 -2.59 -12.28 8.64
CA GLY A 59 -2.07 -11.09 9.28
C GLY A 59 -2.41 -9.75 8.63
N PHE A 60 -1.44 -8.85 8.70
CA PHE A 60 -1.51 -7.52 8.11
C PHE A 60 -1.50 -7.68 6.60
N HIS A 61 -2.58 -7.32 5.92
CA HIS A 61 -2.71 -7.41 4.46
C HIS A 61 -2.78 -6.01 3.87
N LEU A 62 -2.28 -5.87 2.64
CA LEU A 62 -2.46 -4.65 1.89
C LEU A 62 -3.89 -4.62 1.34
N ASP A 63 -4.71 -3.70 1.85
CA ASP A 63 -6.06 -3.49 1.32
C ASP A 63 -5.99 -2.94 -0.11
N VAL A 64 -6.90 -3.38 -0.98
CA VAL A 64 -7.01 -2.91 -2.36
C VAL A 64 -7.23 -1.40 -2.40
N GLU A 65 -7.96 -0.84 -1.42
CA GLU A 65 -8.15 0.60 -1.31
C GLU A 65 -6.83 1.36 -1.12
N ASP A 66 -5.91 0.82 -0.34
CA ASP A 66 -4.62 1.47 -0.06
C ASP A 66 -3.66 1.29 -1.24
N TYR A 67 -3.73 0.16 -1.96
CA TYR A 67 -3.04 -0.02 -3.24
C TYR A 67 -3.51 0.99 -4.29
N LEU A 68 -4.82 1.10 -4.52
CA LEU A 68 -5.40 2.05 -5.49
C LEU A 68 -5.10 3.50 -5.10
N SER A 69 -5.15 3.83 -3.81
CA SER A 69 -4.78 5.16 -3.32
C SER A 69 -3.32 5.50 -3.64
N GLY A 70 -2.39 4.55 -3.46
CA GLY A 70 -0.99 4.72 -3.82
C GLY A 70 -0.77 4.88 -5.32
N ALA A 71 -1.49 4.11 -6.14
CA ALA A 71 -1.44 4.21 -7.60
C ALA A 71 -2.03 5.54 -8.13
N LEU A 72 -3.07 6.07 -7.49
CA LEU A 72 -3.60 7.40 -7.83
C LEU A 72 -2.61 8.52 -7.50
N ILE A 73 -1.91 8.42 -6.36
CA ILE A 73 -0.82 9.36 -6.03
C ILE A 73 0.28 9.28 -7.07
N LEU A 74 0.65 8.07 -7.53
CA LEU A 74 1.60 7.89 -8.62
C LEU A 74 1.17 8.62 -9.89
N ALA A 75 -0.08 8.44 -10.32
CA ALA A 75 -0.61 9.11 -11.50
C ALA A 75 -0.56 10.64 -11.37
N SER A 76 -0.89 11.19 -10.19
CA SER A 76 -0.80 12.63 -9.93
C SER A 76 0.64 13.17 -9.95
N GLU A 77 1.61 12.41 -9.45
CA GLU A 77 3.03 12.79 -9.47
C GLU A 77 3.61 12.75 -10.89
N LEU A 78 3.19 11.78 -11.71
CA LEU A 78 3.57 11.70 -13.13
C LEU A 78 2.99 12.88 -13.92
N GLU A 79 1.74 13.26 -13.66
CA GLU A 79 1.12 14.45 -14.28
C GLU A 79 1.81 15.75 -13.84
N SER A 80 2.26 15.83 -12.58
CA SER A 80 2.96 17.00 -12.04
C SER A 80 4.45 17.08 -12.43
N SER A 81 5.03 16.04 -13.00
CA SER A 81 6.41 16.03 -13.51
C SER A 81 6.43 15.96 -15.05
N PRO A 82 6.05 17.05 -15.75
CA PRO A 82 6.02 17.11 -17.22
C PRO A 82 7.42 17.14 -17.86
N GLY A 83 8.50 16.95 -17.10
CA GLY A 83 9.89 17.03 -17.58
C GLY A 83 10.54 15.69 -17.95
N LEU A 84 9.79 14.60 -17.91
CA LEU A 84 10.29 13.23 -18.16
C LEU A 84 9.61 12.54 -19.35
N ILE A 85 8.86 13.29 -20.17
CA ILE A 85 8.25 12.83 -21.42
C ILE A 85 8.70 13.73 -22.57
#